data_AF-A0A6S7BJY7-F1
#
_entry.id   AF-A0A6S7BJY7-F1
#
_cell.length_a   1.000
_cell.length_b   1.000
_cell.length_c   1.000
_cell.angle_alpha   90.00
_cell.angle_beta   90.00
_cell.angle_gamma   90.00
#
_symmetry.space_group_name_H-M   'P 1'
#
loop_
_entity.id
_entity.type
_entity.pdbx_description
1 polymer ?
#
loop_
_entity_poly.entity_id
_entity_poly.type
_entity_poly.pdbx_seq_one_letter_code
_entity_poly.pdbx_strand_id
1 'polypeptide(L)'
;MKRGVKAAFSMMLLLVSASAMAGSKLTAEECNDYPFKPVVGEVTHAQLMQELAELESVGYEPSKNDYYYPNDLQAAQARLHAKYIADCAPAATGEGS
;
A
#
# COMPACT_ATOMS: atom_id res chain seq x y z
N MET A 1 -45.16 -11.30 36.12
CA MET A 1 -45.70 -10.14 35.38
C MET A 1 -45.20 -8.89 36.11
N LYS A 2 -44.47 -7.90 35.58
CA LYS A 2 -44.18 -7.42 34.22
C LYS A 2 -42.74 -6.84 34.26
N ARG A 3 -41.86 -7.25 33.33
CA ARG A 3 -40.53 -6.63 33.12
C ARG A 3 -40.74 -5.38 32.27
N GLY A 4 -40.64 -4.21 32.90
CA GLY A 4 -40.89 -2.91 32.28
C GLY A 4 -39.71 -2.43 31.43
N VAL A 5 -39.94 -2.39 30.12
CA VAL A 5 -39.67 -1.24 29.24
C VAL A 5 -38.41 -0.42 29.57
N LYS A 6 -37.27 -0.82 29.00
CA LYS A 6 -36.23 0.11 28.51
C LYS A 6 -35.65 -0.39 27.19
N ALA A 7 -36.53 -0.85 26.30
CA ALA A 7 -36.23 -1.00 24.88
C ALA A 7 -36.46 0.36 24.20
N ALA A 8 -35.55 1.31 24.39
CA ALA A 8 -35.56 2.61 23.69
C ALA A 8 -34.33 3.47 24.03
N PHE A 9 -33.12 2.91 24.07
CA PHE A 9 -31.91 3.73 24.08
C PHE A 9 -31.26 3.68 22.69
N SER A 10 -31.58 4.72 21.93
CA SER A 10 -30.72 5.31 20.90
C SER A 10 -30.41 4.45 19.67
N MET A 11 -31.46 4.08 18.96
CA MET A 11 -31.41 3.95 17.50
C MET A 11 -31.70 5.34 16.90
N MET A 12 -30.70 6.22 16.74
CA MET A 12 -30.71 7.32 15.75
C MET A 12 -29.38 8.11 15.75
N LEU A 13 -28.81 8.29 14.55
CA LEU A 13 -27.80 9.30 14.12
C LEU A 13 -26.39 9.14 14.71
N LEU A 14 -25.33 8.90 13.91
CA LEU A 14 -24.99 9.63 12.69
C LEU A 14 -24.43 8.70 11.60
N LEU A 15 -24.95 8.91 10.40
CA LEU A 15 -24.29 8.58 9.15
C LEU A 15 -22.92 9.29 9.14
N VAL A 16 -21.82 8.54 9.28
CA VAL A 16 -20.54 9.05 8.78
C VAL A 16 -20.54 8.77 7.28
N SER A 17 -20.87 9.82 6.54
CA SER A 17 -20.88 9.83 5.09
C SER A 17 -19.50 9.42 4.56
N ALA A 18 -19.53 8.64 3.49
CA ALA A 18 -18.38 8.07 2.81
C ALA A 18 -17.32 9.13 2.48
N SER A 19 -16.13 9.01 3.05
CA SER A 19 -14.93 9.57 2.43
C SER A 19 -14.76 8.86 1.10
N ALA A 20 -14.81 9.62 0.00
CA ALA A 20 -14.57 9.12 -1.33
C ALA A 20 -13.27 8.31 -1.33
N MET A 21 -13.34 7.03 -1.67
CA MET A 21 -12.16 6.27 -2.07
C MET A 21 -11.75 6.78 -3.46
N ALA A 22 -11.27 8.02 -3.53
CA ALA A 22 -10.32 8.39 -4.56
C ALA A 22 -9.16 7.42 -4.33
N GLY A 23 -8.95 6.49 -5.27
CA GLY A 23 -8.12 5.30 -5.09
C GLY A 23 -6.89 5.63 -4.25
N SER A 24 -6.80 4.98 -3.09
CA SER A 24 -5.94 5.36 -1.96
C SER A 24 -4.49 5.54 -2.42
N LYS A 25 -4.15 6.77 -2.80
CA LYS A 25 -2.77 7.22 -2.94
C LYS A 25 -2.14 7.09 -1.57
N LEU A 26 -0.92 6.57 -1.54
CA LEU A 26 -0.17 6.48 -0.30
C LEU A 26 0.06 7.89 0.24
N THR A 27 0.13 8.02 1.56
CA THR A 27 0.53 9.28 2.21
C THR A 27 1.97 9.62 1.82
N ALA A 28 2.34 10.89 1.94
CA ALA A 28 3.71 11.34 1.64
C ALA A 28 4.75 10.58 2.49
N GLU A 29 4.41 10.20 3.72
CA GLU A 29 5.28 9.41 4.60
C GLU A 29 5.47 7.99 4.05
N GLU A 30 4.38 7.29 3.71
CA GLU A 30 4.43 5.96 3.10
C GLU A 30 5.20 5.96 1.77
N CYS A 31 5.04 7.02 0.96
CA CYS A 31 5.79 7.21 -0.28
C CYS A 31 7.29 7.47 -0.09
N ASN A 32 7.75 7.85 1.10
CA ASN A 32 9.18 7.97 1.34
C ASN A 32 9.81 6.61 1.65
N ASP A 33 9.06 5.66 2.20
CA ASP A 33 9.59 4.36 2.62
C ASP A 33 9.54 3.30 1.50
N TYR A 34 8.70 3.51 0.48
CA TYR A 34 8.49 2.65 -0.69
C TYR A 34 9.15 3.23 -1.95
N PRO A 35 9.69 2.44 -2.91
CA PRO A 35 9.76 0.98 -2.94
C PRO A 35 11.10 0.38 -2.50
N PHE A 36 12.14 1.19 -2.28
CA PHE A 36 13.41 0.73 -1.67
C PHE A 36 14.11 1.94 -1.09
N LYS A 37 14.39 1.93 0.21
CA LYS A 37 15.26 2.91 0.84
C LYS A 37 16.67 2.32 0.97
N PRO A 38 17.70 2.96 0.40
CA PRO A 38 19.08 2.54 0.64
C PRO A 38 19.35 2.43 2.13
N VAL A 39 19.70 1.22 2.59
CA VAL A 39 20.04 0.99 4.00
C VAL A 39 21.43 1.56 4.27
N VAL A 40 21.54 2.38 5.31
CA VAL A 40 22.84 2.85 5.81
C VAL A 40 23.27 1.92 6.94
N GLY A 41 24.27 1.07 6.70
CA GLY A 41 24.77 0.10 7.67
C GLY A 41 24.41 -1.35 7.32
N GLU A 42 24.20 -2.19 8.33
CA GLU A 42 23.88 -3.60 8.14
C GLU A 42 22.42 -3.79 7.70
N VAL A 43 22.21 -4.63 6.69
CA VAL A 43 20.86 -5.06 6.26
C VAL A 43 20.30 -6.03 7.29
N THR A 44 19.15 -5.70 7.86
CA THR A 44 18.43 -6.58 8.77
C THR A 44 17.56 -7.58 8.00
N HIS A 45 17.32 -8.75 8.58
CA HIS A 45 16.39 -9.74 8.00
C HIS A 45 14.98 -9.15 7.80
N ALA A 46 14.52 -8.28 8.71
CA ALA A 46 13.22 -7.64 8.59
C ALA A 46 13.14 -6.74 7.34
N GLN A 47 14.17 -5.93 7.09
CA GLN A 47 14.25 -5.10 5.88
C GLN A 47 14.27 -5.95 4.62
N LEU A 48 15.10 -6.99 4.57
CA LEU A 48 15.16 -7.90 3.42
C LEU A 48 13.80 -8.53 3.11
N MET A 49 13.08 -9.00 4.14
CA MET A 49 11.76 -9.60 3.97
C MET A 49 10.72 -8.59 3.50
N GLN A 50 10.82 -7.33 3.93
CA GLN A 50 9.95 -6.27 3.44
C GLN A 50 10.19 -5.98 1.96
N GLU A 51 11.46 -5.78 1.57
CA GLU A 51 11.86 -5.57 0.18
C GLU A 51 11.41 -6.73 -0.72
N LEU A 52 11.52 -7.96 -0.22
CA LEU A 52 11.05 -9.14 -0.93
C LEU A 52 9.53 -9.14 -1.10
N ALA A 53 8.77 -8.85 -0.05
CA ALA A 53 7.31 -8.80 -0.10
C ALA A 53 6.81 -7.74 -1.10
N GLU A 54 7.53 -6.63 -1.24
CA GLU A 54 7.21 -5.60 -2.23
C GLU A 54 7.39 -6.11 -3.66
N LEU A 55 8.50 -6.81 -3.95
CA LEU A 55 8.71 -7.46 -5.26
C LEU A 55 7.66 -8.53 -5.53
N GLU A 56 7.32 -9.35 -4.55
CA GLU A 56 6.27 -10.38 -4.65
C GLU A 56 4.89 -9.75 -4.93
N SER A 57 4.60 -8.56 -4.36
CA SER A 57 3.35 -7.83 -4.62
C SER A 57 3.14 -7.43 -6.08
N VAL A 58 4.23 -7.37 -6.86
CA VAL A 58 4.22 -7.12 -8.30
C VAL A 58 4.60 -8.36 -9.11
N GLY A 59 4.51 -9.55 -8.51
CA GLY A 59 4.63 -10.84 -9.19
C GLY A 59 6.06 -11.35 -9.38
N TYR A 60 7.01 -10.96 -8.51
CA TYR A 60 8.26 -11.70 -8.39
C TYR A 60 8.04 -13.02 -7.64
N GLU A 61 8.69 -14.10 -8.08
CA GLU A 61 8.62 -15.41 -7.41
C GLU A 61 10.05 -15.84 -7.01
N PRO A 62 10.48 -15.61 -5.76
CA PRO A 62 11.86 -15.90 -5.34
C PRO A 62 12.19 -17.39 -5.27
N SER A 63 11.18 -18.25 -5.10
CA SER A 63 11.34 -19.72 -5.05
C SER A 63 11.38 -20.37 -6.43
N LYS A 64 11.14 -19.61 -7.50
CA LYS A 64 11.16 -20.11 -8.87
C LYS A 64 12.59 -20.44 -9.28
N ASN A 65 12.79 -21.64 -9.81
CA ASN A 65 14.04 -22.00 -10.45
C ASN A 65 14.12 -21.33 -11.83
N ASP A 66 14.76 -20.16 -11.90
CA ASP A 66 14.86 -19.33 -13.10
C ASP A 66 16.23 -19.43 -13.77
N TYR A 67 16.26 -20.02 -14.97
CA TYR A 67 17.48 -20.12 -15.79
C TYR A 67 17.95 -18.75 -16.33
N TYR A 68 17.05 -17.78 -16.45
CA TYR A 68 17.31 -16.46 -17.01
C TYR A 68 17.51 -15.38 -15.95
N TYR A 69 17.80 -15.77 -14.71
CA TYR A 69 18.12 -14.81 -13.65
C TYR A 69 19.26 -13.87 -14.12
N PRO A 70 19.12 -12.53 -13.93
CA PRO A 70 18.14 -11.83 -13.10
C PRO A 70 16.98 -11.17 -13.85
N ASN A 71 16.53 -11.70 -15.00
CA ASN A 71 15.53 -11.02 -15.85
C ASN A 71 14.19 -10.79 -15.14
N ASP A 72 13.64 -11.81 -14.47
CA ASP A 72 12.35 -11.71 -13.78
C ASP A 72 12.41 -10.74 -12.59
N LEU A 73 13.56 -10.65 -11.91
CA LEU A 73 13.82 -9.68 -10.84
C LEU A 73 13.81 -8.24 -11.38
N GLN A 74 14.53 -7.97 -12.46
CA GLN A 74 14.56 -6.64 -13.07
C GLN A 74 13.17 -6.23 -13.61
N ALA A 75 12.43 -7.17 -14.20
CA ALA A 75 11.07 -6.93 -14.64
C ALA A 75 10.15 -6.60 -13.46
N ALA A 76 10.29 -7.28 -12.32
CA ALA A 76 9.54 -6.96 -11.10
C ALA A 76 9.91 -5.58 -10.55
N GLN A 77 11.20 -5.22 -10.48
CA GLN A 77 11.65 -3.88 -10.07
C GLN A 77 11.03 -2.77 -10.95
N ALA A 78 10.97 -2.97 -12.27
CA ALA A 78 10.33 -2.02 -13.18
C ALA A 78 8.81 -1.88 -12.91
N ARG A 79 8.11 -3.00 -12.66
CA ARG A 79 6.69 -2.98 -12.29
C ARG A 79 6.47 -2.30 -10.94
N LEU A 80 7.34 -2.55 -9.96
CA LEU A 80 7.30 -1.92 -8.65
C LEU A 80 7.49 -0.40 -8.73
N HIS A 81 8.44 0.04 -9.56
CA HIS A 81 8.64 1.45 -9.81
C HIS A 81 7.44 2.11 -10.50
N ALA A 82 6.82 1.43 -11.47
CA ALA A 82 5.60 1.92 -12.11
C ALA A 82 4.44 2.03 -11.11
N LYS A 83 4.30 1.05 -10.20
CA LYS A 83 3.34 1.09 -9.09
C LYS A 83 3.62 2.26 -8.14
N TYR A 84 4.88 2.49 -7.76
CA TYR A 84 5.30 3.66 -6.98
C TYR A 84 4.87 4.97 -7.62
N ILE A 85 5.14 5.16 -8.92
CA ILE A 85 4.70 6.37 -9.63
C ILE A 85 3.17 6.49 -9.58
N ALA A 86 2.44 5.40 -9.80
CA ALA A 86 0.99 5.42 -9.73
C ALA A 86 0.47 5.78 -8.33
N ASP A 87 1.09 5.27 -7.27
CA ASP A 87 0.61 5.45 -5.89
C ASP A 87 1.06 6.78 -5.26
N CYS A 88 2.21 7.32 -5.70
CA CYS A 88 2.90 8.45 -5.09
C CYS A 88 3.02 9.70 -5.97
N ALA A 89 2.69 9.62 -7.27
CA ALA A 89 2.65 10.83 -8.09
C ALA A 89 1.60 11.81 -7.54
N PRO A 90 1.95 13.11 -7.44
CA PRO A 90 0.97 14.12 -7.06
C PRO A 90 -0.19 14.06 -8.05
N ALA A 91 -1.43 14.05 -7.54
CA ALA A 91 -2.59 14.22 -8.39
C ALA A 91 -2.35 15.49 -9.21
N ALA A 92 -2.40 15.38 -10.54
CA ALA A 92 -2.27 16.55 -11.41
C ALA A 92 -3.29 17.57 -10.92
N THR A 93 -2.81 18.65 -10.29
CA THR A 93 -3.63 19.76 -9.85
C THR A 93 -4.15 20.42 -11.10
N GLY A 94 -5.34 19.99 -11.53
CA GLY A 94 -6.17 20.68 -12.51
C GLY A 94 -6.80 21.92 -11.90
N GLU A 95 -5.99 22.80 -11.33
CA GLU A 95 -6.39 24.13 -10.87
C GLU A 95 -5.42 25.18 -11.44
N GLY A 96 -5.83 25.78 -12.56
CA GLY A 96 -5.56 27.17 -12.88
C GLY A 96 -4.26 27.51 -13.64
N SER A 97 -4.38 27.64 -14.96
CA SER A 97 -4.21 28.94 -15.62
C SER A 97 -4.95 28.98 -16.96
#